data_AF-A0A969AYH4-F1
#
_entry.id   AF-A0A969AYH4-F1
#
_cell.length_a   1.000
_cell.length_b   1.000
_cell.length_c   1.000
_cell.angle_alpha   90.00
_cell.angle_beta   90.00
_cell.angle_gamma   90.00
#
_symmetry.space_group_name_H-M   'P 1'
#
loop_
_entity.id
_entity.type
_entity.pdbx_description
1 polymer ?
#
loop_
_entity_poly.entity_id
_entity_poly.type
_entity_poly.pdbx_seq_one_letter_code
_entity_poly.pdbx_strand_id
1 'polypeptide(L)'
;MQTNFFYRGKFWIISSVIIIIVALIVLSKKIDKTVLKIEYVTVEKADDIVSIENNLVPPILYSDVKLLNELDMETRKKKFVEVILPTILIYHHQLGQEREKVKILHEKYRNEVAWSIEDSMFVQPVFQRYKTDEFEELIDRMEPPPTSLAIAQAALESGWGSSRFFKEANNVFGIWSFSENDERIVANLSRDGKAIYLKKYSNLLGSVEDYHLLLASSDHYSDFRDCIQRGNNVFELIWYLRTYSERRDQYVIMLRNVIAANQLTNYDEYILDPAYYDYPDKKPDLFNLSKQ
;
A
#
# COMPACT_ATOMS: atom_id res chain seq x y z
N MET A 1 7.77 -14.69 66.54
CA MET A 1 6.42 -14.42 66.01
C MET A 1 6.58 -13.78 64.64
N GLN A 2 6.70 -14.61 63.60
CA GLN A 2 6.70 -14.20 62.19
C GLN A 2 5.25 -14.03 61.74
N THR A 3 4.94 -12.97 60.99
CA THR A 3 4.18 -13.00 59.72
C THR A 3 3.81 -11.57 59.29
N ASN A 4 3.64 -11.40 57.97
CA ASN A 4 3.04 -10.27 57.26
C ASN A 4 3.95 -9.16 56.74
N PHE A 5 4.84 -9.54 55.80
CA PHE A 5 5.33 -8.59 54.79
C PHE A 5 5.49 -9.28 53.43
N PHE A 6 4.41 -9.79 52.81
CA PHE A 6 4.52 -10.40 51.47
C PHE A 6 3.31 -10.26 50.52
N TYR A 7 2.33 -9.40 50.81
CA TYR A 7 1.11 -9.32 49.97
C TYR A 7 0.92 -8.03 49.16
N ARG A 8 1.83 -7.05 49.22
CA ARG A 8 1.67 -5.79 48.45
C ARG A 8 2.37 -5.75 47.08
N GLY A 9 3.32 -6.65 46.81
CA GLY A 9 4.04 -6.70 45.53
C GLY A 9 3.35 -7.48 44.41
N LYS A 10 2.55 -8.51 44.74
CA LYS A 10 1.89 -9.36 43.71
C LYS A 10 0.63 -8.75 43.12
N PHE A 11 -0.08 -7.90 43.87
CA PHE A 11 -1.33 -7.27 43.40
C PHE A 11 -1.09 -6.26 42.28
N TRP A 12 0.02 -5.53 42.33
CA TRP A 12 0.39 -4.57 41.28
C TRP A 12 0.78 -5.25 39.97
N ILE A 13 1.51 -6.37 40.03
CA ILE A 13 1.89 -7.13 38.82
C ILE A 13 0.63 -7.72 38.16
N ILE A 14 -0.27 -8.33 38.95
CA ILE A 14 -1.51 -8.91 38.43
C ILE A 14 -2.45 -7.81 37.88
N SER A 15 -2.58 -6.66 38.55
CA SER A 15 -3.42 -5.58 38.02
C SER A 15 -2.85 -4.96 36.76
N SER A 16 -1.51 -4.85 36.64
CA SER A 16 -0.83 -4.33 35.45
C SER A 16 -1.06 -5.26 34.25
N VAL A 17 -0.90 -6.57 34.45
CA VAL A 17 -1.17 -7.59 33.42
C VAL A 17 -2.64 -7.58 33.02
N ILE A 18 -3.59 -7.44 33.96
CA ILE A 18 -5.02 -7.34 33.63
C ILE A 18 -5.34 -6.07 32.85
N ILE A 19 -4.78 -4.91 33.23
CA ILE A 19 -4.97 -3.65 32.50
C ILE A 19 -4.40 -3.76 31.09
N ILE A 20 -3.24 -4.39 30.91
CA ILE A 20 -2.62 -4.63 29.61
C ILE A 20 -3.46 -5.62 28.79
N ILE A 21 -3.96 -6.71 29.37
CA ILE A 21 -4.87 -7.64 28.68
C ILE A 21 -6.15 -6.93 28.25
N VAL A 22 -6.74 -6.08 29.11
CA VAL A 22 -7.92 -5.28 28.77
C VAL A 22 -7.58 -4.27 27.67
N ALA A 23 -6.41 -3.62 27.72
CA ALA A 23 -5.95 -2.71 26.68
C ALA A 23 -5.74 -3.45 25.35
N LEU A 24 -5.12 -4.64 25.36
CA LEU A 24 -4.94 -5.50 24.19
C LEU A 24 -6.26 -6.01 23.65
N ILE A 25 -7.26 -6.30 24.51
CA ILE A 25 -8.63 -6.64 24.10
C ILE A 25 -9.33 -5.42 23.48
N VAL A 26 -9.10 -4.23 24.01
CA VAL A 26 -9.63 -2.97 23.45
C VAL A 26 -8.96 -2.65 22.12
N LEU A 27 -7.63 -2.81 22.00
CA LEU A 27 -6.84 -2.69 20.77
C LEU A 27 -7.28 -3.74 19.74
N SER A 28 -7.48 -5.00 20.14
CA SER A 28 -7.97 -6.05 19.25
C SER A 28 -9.42 -5.81 18.83
N LYS A 29 -10.24 -5.18 19.67
CA LYS A 29 -11.59 -4.71 19.30
C LYS A 29 -11.55 -3.50 18.37
N LYS A 30 -10.48 -2.70 18.42
CA LYS A 30 -10.24 -1.54 17.55
C LYS A 30 -9.60 -1.91 16.21
N ILE A 31 -9.31 -3.20 15.97
CA ILE A 31 -9.08 -3.70 14.61
C ILE A 31 -10.34 -3.35 13.85
N ASP A 32 -10.21 -2.39 12.94
CA ASP A 32 -11.33 -1.89 12.16
C ASP A 32 -11.84 -3.05 11.30
N LYS A 33 -12.94 -3.67 11.76
CA LYS A 33 -13.62 -4.74 11.03
C LYS A 33 -14.37 -4.19 9.82
N THR A 34 -14.14 -2.93 9.47
CA THR A 34 -14.59 -2.31 8.24
C THR A 34 -14.13 -3.12 7.05
N VAL A 35 -15.11 -3.64 6.30
CA VAL A 35 -14.85 -4.28 5.02
C VAL A 35 -15.02 -3.24 3.93
N LEU A 36 -13.94 -2.96 3.20
CA LEU A 36 -13.98 -2.10 2.02
C LEU A 36 -14.66 -2.85 0.87
N LYS A 37 -15.71 -2.25 0.30
CA LYS A 37 -16.37 -2.74 -0.91
C LYS A 37 -15.63 -2.24 -2.15
N ILE A 38 -14.78 -3.10 -2.70
CA ILE A 38 -14.08 -2.81 -3.95
C ILE A 38 -15.02 -3.11 -5.13
N GLU A 39 -15.17 -2.14 -6.03
CA GLU A 39 -15.84 -2.33 -7.31
C GLU A 39 -14.82 -2.73 -8.39
N TYR A 40 -15.27 -3.54 -9.35
CA TYR A 40 -14.44 -4.02 -10.45
C TYR A 40 -15.07 -3.60 -11.77
N VAL A 41 -14.32 -2.85 -12.58
CA VAL A 41 -14.82 -2.29 -13.84
C VAL A 41 -13.89 -2.71 -14.98
N THR A 42 -14.46 -3.35 -16.01
CA THR A 42 -13.79 -3.55 -17.30
C THR A 42 -14.02 -2.32 -18.15
N VAL A 43 -12.95 -1.70 -18.63
CA VAL A 43 -13.04 -0.44 -19.37
C VAL A 43 -13.23 -0.72 -20.86
N GLU A 44 -14.38 -0.35 -21.40
CA GLU A 44 -14.68 -0.44 -22.83
C GLU A 44 -14.54 0.92 -23.52
N LYS A 45 -14.85 2.01 -22.81
CA LYS A 45 -14.74 3.40 -23.26
C LYS A 45 -14.22 4.31 -22.15
N ALA A 46 -13.71 5.49 -22.52
CA ALA A 46 -13.10 6.41 -21.57
C ALA A 46 -14.05 6.88 -20.45
N ASP A 47 -15.36 6.92 -20.71
CA ASP A 47 -16.39 7.31 -19.75
C ASP A 47 -16.64 6.26 -18.65
N ASP A 48 -16.18 5.02 -18.84
CA ASP A 48 -16.26 3.99 -17.79
C ASP A 48 -15.28 4.28 -16.64
N ILE A 49 -14.25 5.10 -16.91
CA ILE A 49 -13.31 5.59 -15.90
C ILE A 49 -13.95 6.81 -15.22
N VAL A 50 -14.27 6.66 -13.94
CA VAL A 50 -14.97 7.65 -13.14
C VAL A 50 -14.06 8.86 -12.91
N SER A 51 -14.59 10.06 -13.16
CA SER A 51 -13.85 11.29 -12.91
C SER A 51 -13.76 11.58 -11.42
N ILE A 52 -12.59 12.06 -10.97
CA ILE A 52 -12.36 12.35 -9.56
C ILE A 52 -12.63 13.84 -9.30
N GLU A 53 -13.81 14.12 -8.76
CA GLU A 53 -14.35 15.48 -8.55
C GLU A 53 -13.89 16.10 -7.22
N ASN A 54 -13.56 15.27 -6.23
CA ASN A 54 -13.14 15.71 -4.89
C ASN A 54 -12.13 14.71 -4.29
N ASN A 55 -11.76 14.89 -3.02
CA ASN A 55 -10.74 14.06 -2.35
C ASN A 55 -11.27 12.71 -1.82
N LEU A 56 -12.54 12.37 -2.03
CA LEU A 56 -13.13 11.08 -1.74
C LEU A 56 -13.17 10.24 -3.01
N VAL A 57 -12.41 9.14 -3.00
CA VAL A 57 -12.18 8.30 -4.18
C VAL A 57 -12.97 7.00 -4.05
N PRO A 58 -13.84 6.65 -4.99
CA PRO A 58 -14.49 5.34 -4.99
C PRO A 58 -13.43 4.24 -5.20
N PRO A 59 -13.46 3.14 -4.43
CA PRO A 59 -12.49 2.04 -4.51
C PRO A 59 -12.74 1.15 -5.74
N ILE A 60 -12.40 1.64 -6.93
CA ILE A 60 -12.60 0.92 -8.19
C ILE A 60 -11.27 0.34 -8.70
N LEU A 61 -11.27 -0.96 -9.00
CA LEU A 61 -10.20 -1.61 -9.75
C LEU A 61 -10.60 -1.74 -11.23
N TYR A 62 -9.90 -0.99 -12.07
CA TYR A 62 -10.09 -1.02 -13.51
C TYR A 62 -9.30 -2.14 -14.18
N SER A 63 -9.87 -2.72 -15.24
CA SER A 63 -9.22 -3.70 -16.11
C SER A 63 -9.42 -3.35 -17.59
N ASP A 64 -8.59 -3.92 -18.45
CA ASP A 64 -8.55 -3.66 -19.91
C ASP A 64 -8.40 -2.18 -20.32
N VAL A 65 -7.56 -1.44 -19.61
CA VAL A 65 -7.30 0.00 -19.80
C VAL A 65 -6.48 0.34 -21.06
N LYS A 66 -6.56 -0.48 -22.12
CA LYS A 66 -5.80 -0.31 -23.38
C LYS A 66 -6.18 0.96 -24.14
N LEU A 67 -7.43 1.41 -23.99
CA LEU A 67 -7.95 2.61 -24.65
C LEU A 67 -7.19 3.89 -24.28
N LEU A 68 -6.47 3.90 -23.15
CA LEU A 68 -5.69 5.06 -22.73
C LEU A 68 -4.72 5.51 -23.83
N ASN A 69 -4.23 4.60 -24.67
CA ASN A 69 -3.31 4.91 -25.75
C ASN A 69 -3.94 5.67 -26.92
N GLU A 70 -5.25 5.60 -27.06
CA GLU A 70 -6.02 6.20 -28.15
C GLU A 70 -6.43 7.64 -27.83
N LEU A 71 -6.33 8.01 -26.55
CA LEU A 71 -6.62 9.35 -26.05
C LEU A 71 -5.45 10.32 -26.34
N ASP A 72 -5.79 11.60 -26.49
CA ASP A 72 -4.79 12.66 -26.53
C ASP A 72 -4.01 12.74 -25.20
N MET A 73 -2.85 13.40 -25.23
CA MET A 73 -1.95 13.43 -24.07
C MET A 73 -2.60 13.99 -22.80
N GLU A 74 -3.41 15.04 -22.90
CA GLU A 74 -4.00 15.70 -21.74
C GLU A 74 -5.07 14.81 -21.11
N THR A 75 -6.00 14.31 -21.93
CA THR A 75 -7.05 13.39 -21.48
C THR A 75 -6.46 12.09 -20.95
N ARG A 76 -5.43 11.55 -21.61
CA ARG A 76 -4.74 10.33 -21.17
C ARG A 76 -4.14 10.47 -19.79
N LYS A 77 -3.44 11.59 -19.51
CA LYS A 77 -2.85 11.83 -18.18
C LYS A 77 -3.91 11.85 -17.09
N LYS A 78 -5.02 12.56 -17.33
CA LYS A 78 -6.15 12.62 -16.41
C LYS A 78 -6.71 11.22 -16.15
N LYS A 79 -7.10 10.51 -17.22
CA LYS A 79 -7.67 9.15 -17.14
C LYS A 79 -6.71 8.13 -16.52
N PHE A 80 -5.41 8.28 -16.77
CA PHE A 80 -4.38 7.46 -16.13
C PHE A 80 -4.37 7.64 -14.61
N VAL A 81 -4.42 8.88 -14.12
CA VAL A 81 -4.50 9.15 -12.67
C VAL A 81 -5.81 8.60 -12.10
N GLU A 82 -6.92 8.76 -12.81
CA GLU A 82 -8.23 8.22 -12.39
C GLU A 82 -8.26 6.69 -12.30
N VAL A 83 -7.41 6.00 -13.06
CA VAL A 83 -7.22 4.54 -12.96
C VAL A 83 -6.29 4.15 -11.80
N ILE A 84 -5.21 4.90 -11.61
CA ILE A 84 -4.12 4.52 -10.72
C ILE A 84 -4.35 4.95 -9.27
N LEU A 85 -4.95 6.12 -9.05
CA LEU A 85 -5.22 6.63 -7.71
C LEU A 85 -6.07 5.65 -6.86
N PRO A 86 -7.25 5.17 -7.30
CA PRO A 86 -8.03 4.22 -6.50
C PRO A 86 -7.25 2.92 -6.24
N THR A 87 -6.47 2.44 -7.21
CA THR A 87 -5.64 1.23 -7.05
C THR A 87 -4.59 1.42 -5.93
N ILE A 88 -3.91 2.57 -5.90
CA ILE A 88 -2.94 2.91 -4.84
C ILE A 88 -3.63 3.04 -3.49
N LEU A 89 -4.77 3.72 -3.41
CA LEU A 89 -5.49 3.93 -2.15
C LEU A 89 -6.06 2.62 -1.58
N ILE A 90 -6.54 1.71 -2.44
CA ILE A 90 -6.94 0.35 -2.05
C ILE A 90 -5.75 -0.40 -1.44
N TYR A 91 -4.58 -0.33 -2.10
CA TYR A 91 -3.37 -0.96 -1.56
C TYR A 91 -2.96 -0.36 -0.22
N HIS A 92 -2.92 0.98 -0.09
CA HIS A 92 -2.59 1.65 1.17
C HIS A 92 -3.54 1.25 2.30
N HIS A 93 -4.84 1.11 2.00
CA HIS A 93 -5.82 0.64 2.97
C HIS A 93 -5.53 -0.79 3.44
N GLN A 94 -5.30 -1.72 2.50
CA GLN A 94 -4.99 -3.12 2.82
C GLN A 94 -3.69 -3.25 3.62
N LEU A 95 -2.65 -2.52 3.21
CA LEU A 95 -1.36 -2.47 3.88
C LEU A 95 -1.50 -1.88 5.29
N GLY A 96 -2.28 -0.82 5.46
CA GLY A 96 -2.59 -0.24 6.76
C GLY A 96 -3.24 -1.24 7.72
N GLN A 97 -4.22 -2.01 7.23
CA GLN A 97 -4.86 -3.07 8.04
C GLN A 97 -3.88 -4.18 8.43
N GLU A 98 -3.03 -4.63 7.50
CA GLU A 98 -1.98 -5.62 7.78
C GLU A 98 -0.99 -5.08 8.83
N ARG A 99 -0.57 -3.82 8.67
CA ARG A 99 0.38 -3.14 9.56
C ARG A 99 -0.16 -2.96 10.98
N GLU A 100 -1.43 -2.60 11.14
CA GLU A 100 -2.05 -2.51 12.48
C GLU A 100 -2.09 -3.87 13.17
N LYS A 101 -2.33 -4.96 12.42
CA LYS A 101 -2.24 -6.31 12.98
C LYS A 101 -0.81 -6.65 13.41
N VAL A 102 0.21 -6.26 12.64
CA VAL A 102 1.63 -6.40 13.04
C VAL A 102 1.92 -5.60 14.32
N LYS A 103 1.45 -4.35 14.45
CA LYS A 103 1.63 -3.54 15.67
C LYS A 103 1.00 -4.19 16.91
N ILE A 104 -0.18 -4.79 16.77
CA ILE A 104 -0.82 -5.55 17.88
C ILE A 104 0.03 -6.75 18.29
N LEU A 105 0.60 -7.48 17.32
CA LEU A 105 1.49 -8.61 17.62
C LEU A 105 2.81 -8.16 18.24
N HIS A 106 3.32 -7.02 17.82
CA HIS A 106 4.49 -6.40 18.43
C HIS A 106 4.24 -6.07 19.90
N GLU A 107 3.08 -5.48 20.23
CA GLU A 107 2.71 -5.22 21.63
C GLU A 107 2.54 -6.51 22.44
N LYS A 108 1.98 -7.58 21.85
CA LYS A 108 1.96 -8.90 22.51
C LYS A 108 3.37 -9.42 22.79
N TYR A 109 4.27 -9.31 21.83
CA TYR A 109 5.68 -9.72 21.95
C TYR A 109 6.39 -8.98 23.09
N ARG A 110 6.30 -7.64 23.11
CA ARG A 110 6.93 -6.80 24.15
C ARG A 110 6.44 -7.08 25.56
N ASN A 111 5.19 -7.53 25.69
CA ASN A 111 4.57 -7.83 26.98
C ASN A 111 4.59 -9.33 27.34
N GLU A 112 5.38 -10.14 26.61
CA GLU A 112 5.50 -11.59 26.82
C GLU A 112 4.15 -12.34 26.79
N VAL A 113 3.18 -11.82 26.03
CA VAL A 113 1.86 -12.45 25.87
C VAL A 113 1.98 -13.58 24.87
N ALA A 114 1.51 -14.78 25.25
CA ALA A 114 1.52 -15.95 24.40
C ALA A 114 0.82 -15.71 23.05
N TRP A 115 1.48 -16.11 21.97
CA TRP A 115 0.93 -16.05 20.62
C TRP A 115 0.01 -17.23 20.34
N SER A 116 -1.03 -16.99 19.53
CA SER A 116 -1.82 -18.09 18.96
C SER A 116 -1.14 -18.69 17.73
N ILE A 117 -1.68 -19.82 17.25
CA ILE A 117 -1.25 -20.41 15.98
C ILE A 117 -1.56 -19.44 14.82
N GLU A 118 -2.71 -18.78 14.86
CA GLU A 118 -3.14 -17.80 13.86
C GLU A 118 -2.25 -16.55 13.84
N ASP A 119 -1.78 -16.10 15.00
CA ASP A 119 -0.80 -15.01 15.09
C ASP A 119 0.49 -15.37 14.36
N SER A 120 1.00 -16.59 14.62
CA SER A 120 2.24 -17.10 14.03
C SER A 120 2.10 -17.33 12.51
N MET A 121 1.00 -17.96 12.08
CA MET A 121 0.68 -18.19 10.67
C MET A 121 0.50 -16.88 9.89
N PHE A 122 0.08 -15.81 10.55
CA PHE A 122 -0.02 -14.49 9.95
C PHE A 122 1.34 -13.80 9.85
N VAL A 123 2.09 -13.68 10.95
CA VAL A 123 3.26 -12.78 10.99
C VAL A 123 4.50 -13.39 10.32
N GLN A 124 4.67 -14.70 10.35
CA GLN A 124 5.84 -15.35 9.77
C GLN A 124 5.98 -15.08 8.25
N PRO A 125 4.94 -15.23 7.42
CA PRO A 125 5.01 -14.85 6.01
C PRO A 125 5.28 -13.36 5.79
N VAL A 126 4.80 -12.49 6.68
CA VAL A 126 5.00 -11.03 6.57
C VAL A 126 6.47 -10.68 6.82
N PHE A 127 7.09 -11.24 7.87
CA PHE A 127 8.54 -11.14 8.09
C PHE A 127 9.35 -11.62 6.88
N GLN A 128 9.00 -12.78 6.31
CA GLN A 128 9.68 -13.31 5.11
C GLN A 128 9.49 -12.41 3.89
N ARG A 129 8.28 -11.91 3.65
CA ARG A 129 7.96 -10.99 2.54
C ARG A 129 8.83 -9.75 2.63
N TYR A 130 8.87 -9.12 3.80
CA TYR A 130 9.62 -7.89 4.05
C TYR A 130 11.09 -8.10 4.37
N LYS A 131 11.60 -9.34 4.44
CA LYS A 131 13.01 -9.69 4.68
C LYS A 131 13.60 -9.07 5.95
N THR A 132 12.88 -9.19 7.05
CA THR A 132 13.34 -8.81 8.39
C THR A 132 12.74 -9.78 9.41
N ASP A 133 13.31 -9.84 10.61
CA ASP A 133 12.82 -10.57 11.78
C ASP A 133 12.53 -9.65 12.97
N GLU A 134 12.73 -8.34 12.80
CA GLU A 134 12.53 -7.31 13.83
C GLU A 134 11.19 -6.57 13.61
N PHE A 135 10.38 -6.45 14.65
CA PHE A 135 9.04 -5.86 14.54
C PHE A 135 9.06 -4.39 14.18
N GLU A 136 9.94 -3.61 14.80
CA GLU A 136 10.10 -2.18 14.53
C GLU A 136 10.48 -1.96 13.06
N GLU A 137 11.46 -2.70 12.56
CA GLU A 137 11.85 -2.62 11.16
C GLU A 137 10.72 -3.07 10.23
N LEU A 138 9.99 -4.14 10.58
CA LEU A 138 8.84 -4.58 9.80
C LEU A 138 7.78 -3.49 9.69
N ILE A 139 7.43 -2.87 10.82
CA ILE A 139 6.45 -1.79 10.90
C ILE A 139 6.91 -0.57 10.07
N ASP A 140 8.19 -0.26 10.05
CA ASP A 140 8.75 0.84 9.27
C ASP A 140 8.76 0.53 7.77
N ARG A 141 9.11 -0.71 7.39
CA ARG A 141 9.08 -1.19 5.99
C ARG A 141 7.67 -1.20 5.40
N MET A 142 6.63 -1.37 6.22
CA MET A 142 5.23 -1.36 5.80
C MET A 142 4.62 0.04 5.62
N GLU A 143 5.38 1.12 5.83
CA GLU A 143 4.89 2.47 5.56
C GLU A 143 4.97 2.77 4.05
N PRO A 144 3.85 3.07 3.38
CA PRO A 144 3.86 3.30 1.94
C PRO A 144 4.51 4.65 1.56
N PRO A 145 5.05 4.79 0.34
CA PRO A 145 5.44 6.09 -0.18
C PRO A 145 4.21 7.01 -0.32
N PRO A 146 4.39 8.35 -0.34
CA PRO A 146 3.31 9.28 -0.63
C PRO A 146 2.62 8.96 -1.95
N THR A 147 1.30 9.13 -2.00
CA THR A 147 0.46 8.86 -3.17
C THR A 147 0.97 9.62 -4.41
N SER A 148 1.39 10.87 -4.23
CA SER A 148 1.96 11.72 -5.27
C SER A 148 3.20 11.12 -5.93
N LEU A 149 4.09 10.51 -5.12
CA LEU A 149 5.29 9.84 -5.60
C LEU A 149 4.95 8.55 -6.35
N ALA A 150 4.07 7.72 -5.78
CA ALA A 150 3.63 6.49 -6.42
C ALA A 150 2.97 6.74 -7.79
N ILE A 151 2.11 7.77 -7.90
CA ILE A 151 1.53 8.19 -9.18
C ILE A 151 2.61 8.68 -10.15
N ALA A 152 3.58 9.48 -9.67
CA ALA A 152 4.65 10.00 -10.52
C ALA A 152 5.53 8.88 -11.09
N GLN A 153 5.90 7.89 -10.27
CA GLN A 153 6.66 6.73 -10.72
C GLN A 153 5.81 5.88 -11.67
N ALA A 154 4.55 5.60 -11.34
CA ALA A 154 3.63 4.89 -12.24
C ALA A 154 3.55 5.58 -13.62
N ALA A 155 3.42 6.90 -13.65
CA ALA A 155 3.35 7.69 -14.88
C ALA A 155 4.65 7.61 -15.69
N LEU A 156 5.81 7.72 -15.03
CA LEU A 156 7.11 7.65 -15.70
C LEU A 156 7.41 6.25 -16.23
N GLU A 157 7.22 5.21 -15.42
CA GLU A 157 7.57 3.83 -15.77
C GLU A 157 6.63 3.24 -16.83
N SER A 158 5.34 3.58 -16.78
CA SER A 158 4.35 3.13 -17.77
C SER A 158 4.21 4.06 -18.98
N GLY A 159 4.84 5.24 -18.95
CA GLY A 159 4.61 6.29 -19.94
C GLY A 159 3.15 6.74 -19.97
N TRP A 160 2.56 7.05 -18.81
CA TRP A 160 1.14 7.39 -18.65
C TRP A 160 0.20 6.30 -19.21
N GLY A 161 0.50 5.03 -18.94
CA GLY A 161 -0.27 3.88 -19.39
C GLY A 161 0.02 3.43 -20.83
N SER A 162 0.88 4.15 -21.57
CA SER A 162 1.16 3.84 -22.97
C SER A 162 1.97 2.57 -23.21
N SER A 163 2.72 2.14 -22.20
CA SER A 163 3.59 0.96 -22.24
C SER A 163 2.82 -0.32 -22.58
N ARG A 164 3.45 -1.18 -23.40
CA ARG A 164 2.94 -2.52 -23.68
C ARG A 164 2.78 -3.35 -22.39
N PHE A 165 3.73 -3.24 -21.46
CA PHE A 165 3.71 -4.02 -20.22
C PHE A 165 2.60 -3.59 -19.26
N PHE A 166 2.27 -2.30 -19.26
CA PHE A 166 1.09 -1.80 -18.56
C PHE A 166 -0.19 -2.47 -19.08
N LYS A 167 -0.35 -2.50 -20.41
CA LYS A 167 -1.56 -2.98 -21.08
C LYS A 167 -1.74 -4.50 -21.12
N GLU A 168 -0.67 -5.23 -21.37
CA GLU A 168 -0.71 -6.70 -21.58
C GLU A 168 -0.37 -7.49 -20.31
N ALA A 169 0.32 -6.86 -19.37
CA ALA A 169 0.85 -7.52 -18.18
C ALA A 169 0.44 -6.85 -16.86
N ASN A 170 -0.37 -5.78 -16.90
CA ASN A 170 -0.73 -4.97 -15.73
C ASN A 170 0.50 -4.47 -14.94
N ASN A 171 1.68 -4.41 -15.58
CA ASN A 171 2.93 -4.07 -14.93
C ASN A 171 3.17 -2.56 -15.06
N VAL A 172 2.78 -1.84 -14.02
CA VAL A 172 2.78 -0.37 -13.99
C VAL A 172 4.19 0.19 -13.83
N PHE A 173 5.01 -0.49 -13.03
CA PHE A 173 6.33 0.00 -12.60
C PHE A 173 7.49 -0.66 -13.36
N GLY A 174 7.20 -1.44 -14.40
CA GLY A 174 8.20 -2.08 -15.25
C GLY A 174 9.05 -3.13 -14.51
N ILE A 175 8.49 -3.83 -13.52
CA ILE A 175 9.24 -4.75 -12.65
C ILE A 175 9.74 -5.96 -13.46
N TRP A 176 11.04 -6.23 -13.36
CA TRP A 176 11.69 -7.35 -14.03
C TRP A 176 11.35 -8.68 -13.35
N SER A 177 11.23 -9.73 -14.15
CA SER A 177 11.09 -11.10 -13.67
C SER A 177 12.42 -11.83 -13.82
N PHE A 178 12.94 -12.33 -12.69
CA PHE A 178 14.17 -13.13 -12.64
C PHE A 178 13.89 -14.62 -12.38
N SER A 179 12.65 -14.96 -12.07
CA SER A 179 12.20 -16.32 -11.78
C SER A 179 11.37 -16.86 -12.94
N GLU A 180 11.51 -18.15 -13.25
CA GLU A 180 10.64 -18.81 -14.24
C GLU A 180 9.25 -19.15 -13.69
N ASN A 181 9.10 -19.09 -12.36
CA ASN A 181 7.82 -19.34 -11.69
C ASN A 181 6.91 -18.12 -11.69
N ASP A 182 7.42 -16.94 -12.04
CA ASP A 182 6.59 -15.75 -12.20
C ASP A 182 5.75 -15.89 -13.48
N GLU A 183 4.49 -15.45 -13.44
CA GLU A 183 3.85 -15.04 -14.68
C GLU A 183 4.65 -13.88 -15.28
N ARG A 184 5.06 -14.01 -16.55
CA ARG A 184 5.98 -13.07 -17.18
C ARG A 184 5.73 -12.90 -18.67
N ILE A 185 6.10 -11.73 -19.17
CA ILE A 185 6.06 -11.38 -20.59
C ILE A 185 7.46 -10.99 -21.06
N VAL A 186 7.81 -11.37 -22.29
CA VAL A 186 9.12 -11.08 -22.86
C VAL A 186 9.16 -9.65 -23.41
N ALA A 187 10.25 -8.94 -23.14
CA ALA A 187 10.56 -7.67 -23.77
C ALA A 187 11.07 -7.89 -25.20
N ASN A 188 10.77 -6.94 -26.09
CA ASN A 188 11.32 -6.98 -27.46
C ASN A 188 12.83 -6.66 -27.49
N LEU A 189 13.40 -6.27 -26.35
CA LEU A 189 14.81 -5.95 -26.18
C LEU A 189 15.54 -7.12 -25.51
N SER A 190 16.80 -7.32 -25.90
CA SER A 190 17.73 -8.23 -25.22
C SER A 190 18.84 -7.44 -24.53
N ARG A 191 19.36 -7.96 -23.42
CA ARG A 191 20.56 -7.46 -22.74
C ARG A 191 21.61 -8.55 -22.78
N ASP A 192 22.78 -8.24 -23.34
CA ASP A 192 23.90 -9.17 -23.50
C ASP A 192 23.50 -10.49 -24.19
N GLY A 193 22.62 -10.39 -25.20
CA GLY A 193 22.12 -11.55 -25.96
C GLY A 193 21.07 -12.40 -25.22
N LYS A 194 20.66 -12.01 -24.01
CA LYS A 194 19.60 -12.68 -23.24
C LYS A 194 18.28 -11.91 -23.31
N ALA A 195 17.19 -12.65 -23.42
CA ALA A 195 15.85 -12.07 -23.34
C ALA A 195 15.62 -11.46 -21.94
N ILE A 196 15.01 -10.28 -21.90
CA ILE A 196 14.55 -9.66 -20.67
C ILE A 196 13.08 -10.03 -20.47
N TYR A 197 12.73 -10.45 -19.26
CA TYR A 197 11.36 -10.76 -18.88
C TYR A 197 10.87 -9.74 -17.85
N LEU A 198 9.62 -9.33 -17.98
CA LEU A 198 8.94 -8.49 -17.01
C LEU A 198 7.80 -9.29 -16.38
N LYS A 199 7.54 -9.05 -15.11
CA LYS A 199 6.43 -9.68 -14.39
C LYS A 199 5.10 -9.32 -15.04
N LYS A 200 4.16 -10.25 -14.96
CA LYS A 200 2.77 -10.10 -15.34
C LYS A 200 1.90 -10.32 -14.10
N TYR A 201 0.92 -9.45 -13.93
CA TYR A 201 -0.01 -9.48 -12.81
C TYR A 201 -1.44 -9.70 -13.30
N SER A 202 -2.28 -10.28 -12.46
CA SER A 202 -3.70 -10.47 -12.73
C SER A 202 -4.45 -9.14 -12.88
N ASN A 203 -4.03 -8.12 -12.13
CA ASN A 203 -4.58 -6.76 -12.16
C ASN A 203 -3.51 -5.72 -11.75
N LEU A 204 -3.85 -4.43 -11.84
CA LEU A 204 -2.94 -3.34 -11.50
C LEU A 204 -2.55 -3.32 -10.02
N LEU A 205 -3.43 -3.79 -9.12
CA LEU A 205 -3.18 -3.83 -7.67
C LEU A 205 -1.97 -4.72 -7.34
N GLY A 206 -1.84 -5.88 -8.00
CA GLY A 206 -0.67 -6.76 -7.81
C GLY A 206 0.65 -6.09 -8.21
N SER A 207 0.63 -5.20 -9.22
CA SER A 207 1.82 -4.43 -9.59
C SER A 207 2.15 -3.33 -8.59
N VAL A 208 1.14 -2.72 -7.95
CA VAL A 208 1.34 -1.72 -6.88
C VAL A 208 1.93 -2.38 -5.62
N GLU A 209 1.44 -3.56 -5.25
CA GLU A 209 1.97 -4.35 -4.13
C GLU A 209 3.45 -4.68 -4.32
N ASP A 210 3.81 -5.23 -5.48
CA ASP A 210 5.20 -5.63 -5.77
C ASP A 210 6.14 -4.41 -5.88
N TYR A 211 5.63 -3.27 -6.35
CA TYR A 211 6.36 -2.00 -6.34
C TYR A 211 6.65 -1.50 -4.92
N HIS A 212 5.65 -1.49 -4.04
CA HIS A 212 5.89 -1.14 -2.64
C HIS A 212 6.89 -2.11 -2.02
N LEU A 213 6.73 -3.41 -2.23
CA LEU A 213 7.61 -4.41 -1.66
C LEU A 213 9.07 -4.26 -2.10
N LEU A 214 9.31 -3.86 -3.35
CA LEU A 214 10.64 -3.55 -3.87
C LEU A 214 11.31 -2.41 -3.08
N LEU A 215 10.58 -1.33 -2.80
CA LEU A 215 11.07 -0.19 -2.02
C LEU A 215 11.20 -0.52 -0.52
N ALA A 216 10.28 -1.34 -0.01
CA ALA A 216 10.20 -1.72 1.39
C ALA A 216 11.31 -2.70 1.81
N SER A 217 11.65 -3.68 0.98
CA SER A 217 12.48 -4.83 1.38
C SER A 217 13.95 -4.75 0.98
N SER A 218 14.35 -3.74 0.20
CA SER A 218 15.74 -3.59 -0.28
C SER A 218 16.52 -2.61 0.60
N ASP A 219 17.73 -2.99 1.02
CA ASP A 219 18.61 -2.14 1.83
C ASP A 219 19.04 -0.86 1.11
N HIS A 220 19.02 -0.87 -0.23
CA HIS A 220 19.31 0.31 -1.06
C HIS A 220 18.33 1.47 -0.85
N TYR A 221 17.17 1.21 -0.25
CA TYR A 221 16.13 2.21 0.03
C TYR A 221 15.94 2.46 1.53
N SER A 222 16.90 2.11 2.36
CA SER A 222 16.89 2.40 3.81
C SER A 222 16.71 3.90 4.08
N ASP A 223 17.58 4.76 3.51
CA ASP A 223 17.46 6.21 3.68
C ASP A 223 16.14 6.78 3.13
N PHE A 224 15.59 6.15 2.08
CA PHE A 224 14.28 6.50 1.54
C PHE A 224 13.17 6.22 2.56
N ARG A 225 13.17 5.03 3.18
CA ARG A 225 12.21 4.67 4.24
C ARG A 225 12.34 5.56 5.46
N ASP A 226 13.56 5.86 5.90
CA ASP A 226 13.81 6.80 6.99
C ASP A 226 13.21 8.19 6.71
N CYS A 227 13.32 8.66 5.46
CA CYS A 227 12.76 9.93 5.02
C CYS A 227 11.21 9.91 5.09
N ILE A 228 10.58 8.78 4.75
CA ILE A 228 9.12 8.58 4.92
C ILE A 228 8.76 8.67 6.41
N GLN A 229 9.47 7.95 7.28
CA GLN A 229 9.18 7.92 8.72
C GLN A 229 9.29 9.30 9.38
N ARG A 230 10.19 10.16 8.90
CA ARG A 230 10.35 11.54 9.39
C ARG A 230 9.23 12.47 8.92
N GLY A 231 8.37 12.04 7.99
CA GLY A 231 7.31 12.86 7.41
C GLY A 231 7.86 13.97 6.51
N ASN A 232 9.01 13.75 5.89
CA ASN A 232 9.63 14.75 5.01
C ASN A 232 8.80 14.92 3.74
N ASN A 233 8.93 16.08 3.10
CA ASN A 233 8.20 16.35 1.87
C ASN A 233 8.68 15.45 0.71
N VAL A 234 7.81 15.25 -0.29
CA VAL A 234 8.09 14.38 -1.44
C VAL A 234 9.34 14.78 -2.23
N PHE A 235 9.71 16.07 -2.24
CA PHE A 235 10.89 16.53 -2.97
C PHE A 235 12.21 16.21 -2.28
N GLU A 236 12.17 15.90 -0.98
CA GLU A 236 13.31 15.31 -0.26
C GLU A 236 13.39 13.79 -0.50
N LEU A 237 12.24 13.11 -0.49
CA LEU A 237 12.15 11.66 -0.76
C LEU A 237 12.76 11.25 -2.10
N ILE A 238 12.46 12.00 -3.18
CA ILE A 238 12.95 11.65 -4.52
C ILE A 238 14.48 11.63 -4.65
N TRP A 239 15.22 12.32 -3.78
CA TRP A 239 16.69 12.28 -3.81
C TRP A 239 17.23 10.88 -3.49
N TYR A 240 16.55 10.15 -2.61
CA TYR A 240 16.93 8.79 -2.22
C TYR A 240 16.57 7.75 -3.29
N LEU A 241 15.82 8.13 -4.33
CA LEU A 241 15.54 7.28 -5.50
C LEU A 241 16.59 7.38 -6.61
N ARG A 242 17.72 8.04 -6.37
CA ARG A 242 18.83 8.15 -7.34
C ARG A 242 19.35 6.79 -7.82
N THR A 243 19.28 5.75 -7.00
CA THR A 243 19.72 4.39 -7.36
C THR A 243 18.61 3.55 -8.00
N TYR A 244 17.37 4.02 -8.02
CA TYR A 244 16.22 3.34 -8.63
C TYR A 244 16.40 3.17 -10.15
N SER A 245 17.02 4.15 -10.80
CA SER A 245 17.24 4.17 -12.25
C SER A 245 18.72 4.28 -12.60
N GLU A 246 19.13 3.60 -13.67
CA GLU A 246 20.45 3.79 -14.30
C GLU A 246 20.68 5.26 -14.72
N ARG A 247 19.62 6.06 -14.88
CA ARG A 247 19.66 7.50 -15.19
C ARG A 247 20.03 8.40 -14.01
N ARG A 248 20.12 7.87 -12.79
CA ARG A 248 20.57 8.57 -11.57
C ARG A 248 19.89 9.93 -11.37
N ASP A 249 20.64 11.02 -11.35
CA ASP A 249 20.14 12.37 -11.09
C ASP A 249 19.09 12.83 -12.09
N GLN A 250 19.17 12.38 -13.35
CA GLN A 250 18.14 12.70 -14.35
C GLN A 250 16.78 12.10 -13.98
N TYR A 251 16.76 10.92 -13.34
CA TYR A 251 15.53 10.31 -12.86
C TYR A 251 14.88 11.16 -11.76
N VAL A 252 15.68 11.65 -10.81
CA VAL A 252 15.21 12.56 -9.75
C VAL A 252 14.61 13.83 -10.33
N ILE A 253 15.26 14.44 -11.33
CA ILE A 253 14.75 15.63 -12.04
C ILE A 253 13.43 15.31 -12.75
N MET A 254 13.34 14.17 -13.44
CA MET A 254 12.12 13.75 -14.12
C MET A 254 10.95 13.57 -13.14
N LEU A 255 11.19 12.91 -11.99
CA LEU A 255 10.17 12.76 -10.94
C LEU A 255 9.70 14.10 -10.39
N ARG A 256 10.65 14.99 -10.05
CA ARG A 256 10.33 16.34 -9.58
C ARG A 256 9.43 17.08 -10.58
N ASN A 257 9.77 17.01 -11.86
CA ASN A 257 9.02 17.68 -12.92
C ASN A 257 7.63 17.08 -13.12
N VAL A 258 7.49 15.75 -13.07
CA VAL A 258 6.18 15.09 -13.16
C VAL A 258 5.29 15.46 -11.98
N ILE A 259 5.82 15.44 -10.76
CA ILE A 259 5.06 15.83 -9.56
C ILE A 259 4.61 17.28 -9.66
N ALA A 260 5.52 18.21 -9.95
CA ALA A 260 5.23 19.63 -9.97
C ALA A 260 4.30 20.03 -11.12
N ALA A 261 4.57 19.58 -12.35
CA ALA A 261 3.81 19.99 -13.53
C ALA A 261 2.37 19.44 -13.55
N ASN A 262 2.11 18.34 -12.84
CA ASN A 262 0.79 17.73 -12.76
C ASN A 262 0.16 17.88 -11.37
N GLN A 263 0.75 18.71 -10.49
CA GLN A 263 0.25 19.02 -9.13
C GLN A 263 -0.07 17.77 -8.30
N LEU A 264 0.77 16.73 -8.41
CA LEU A 264 0.44 15.40 -7.87
C LEU A 264 0.38 15.37 -6.33
N THR A 265 1.02 16.32 -5.64
CA THR A 265 0.94 16.46 -4.18
C THR A 265 -0.48 16.70 -3.67
N ASN A 266 -1.40 17.18 -4.53
CA ASN A 266 -2.81 17.32 -4.13
C ASN A 266 -3.42 15.95 -3.79
N TYR A 267 -2.95 14.86 -4.42
CA TYR A 267 -3.44 13.50 -4.20
C TYR A 267 -2.96 12.86 -2.88
N ASP A 268 -2.03 13.49 -2.16
CA ASP A 268 -1.59 12.98 -0.85
C ASP A 268 -2.69 13.10 0.22
N GLU A 269 -3.65 14.01 0.03
CA GLU A 269 -4.80 14.22 0.93
C GLU A 269 -6.06 13.44 0.50
N TYR A 270 -5.96 12.61 -0.54
CA TYR A 270 -7.08 11.84 -1.07
C TYR A 270 -7.24 10.55 -0.28
N ILE A 271 -8.50 10.21 0.03
CA ILE A 271 -8.85 9.01 0.78
C ILE A 271 -9.90 8.21 0.03
N LEU A 272 -10.02 6.93 0.36
CA LEU A 272 -11.16 6.12 -0.11
C LEU A 272 -12.46 6.67 0.47
N ASP A 273 -13.50 6.72 -0.36
CA ASP A 273 -14.81 7.22 0.04
C ASP A 273 -15.39 6.37 1.20
N PRO A 274 -15.63 6.97 2.38
CA PRO A 274 -16.22 6.30 3.54
C PRO A 274 -17.55 5.59 3.27
N ALA A 275 -18.28 5.97 2.21
CA ALA A 275 -19.53 5.34 1.79
C ALA A 275 -19.36 3.86 1.36
N TYR A 276 -18.13 3.46 1.00
CA TYR A 276 -17.82 2.11 0.52
C TYR A 276 -17.39 1.14 1.63
N TYR A 277 -17.45 1.55 2.89
CA TYR A 277 -17.12 0.68 4.02
C TYR A 277 -18.38 0.09 4.67
N ASP A 278 -18.36 -1.22 4.88
CA ASP A 278 -19.30 -1.89 5.78
C ASP A 278 -18.80 -1.77 7.21
N TYR A 279 -19.42 -0.89 7.99
CA TYR A 279 -19.15 -0.73 9.41
C TYR A 279 -20.01 -1.73 10.20
N PRO A 280 -19.42 -2.75 10.85
CA PRO A 280 -20.17 -3.80 11.52
C PRO A 280 -21.03 -3.32 12.70
N ASP A 281 -20.79 -2.09 13.19
CA ASP A 281 -21.53 -1.49 14.32
C ASP A 281 -22.60 -0.45 13.91
N LYS A 282 -22.92 -0.30 12.61
CA LYS A 282 -24.11 0.48 12.21
C LYS A 282 -25.36 -0.23 12.71
N LYS A 283 -25.87 0.16 13.89
CA LYS A 283 -27.24 -0.15 14.30
C LYS A 283 -28.17 0.25 13.14
N PRO A 284 -29.15 -0.59 12.76
CA PRO A 284 -30.13 -0.20 11.76
C PRO A 284 -30.76 1.12 12.19
N ASP A 285 -30.91 2.03 11.24
CA ASP A 285 -31.44 3.36 11.45
C ASP A 285 -32.88 3.23 12.00
N LEU A 286 -33.02 3.31 13.32
CA LEU A 286 -34.31 3.13 14.02
C LEU A 286 -35.31 4.25 13.67
N PHE A 287 -34.91 5.24 12.88
CA PHE A 287 -35.77 6.32 12.38
C PHE A 287 -36.62 5.95 11.14
N ASN A 288 -36.43 4.77 10.53
CA ASN A 288 -37.24 4.35 9.37
C ASN A 288 -38.35 3.32 9.70
N LEU A 289 -38.58 3.00 10.97
CA LEU A 289 -39.66 2.08 11.37
C LEU A 289 -40.95 2.76 11.85
N SER A 290 -41.09 4.09 11.69
CA SER A 290 -42.35 4.81 12.04
C SER A 290 -43.17 5.26 10.82
N LYS A 291 -42.98 4.63 9.66
CA LYS A 291 -43.81 4.84 8.46
C LYS A 291 -44.23 3.51 7.83
N GLN A 292 -44.96 2.68 8.57
CA GLN A 292 -45.92 1.71 8.04
C GLN A 292 -47.11 1.61 9.00
#